data_AF-A0A6M1L315-F1
#
_entry.id   AF-A0A6M1L315-F1
#
_cell.length_a   1.000
_cell.length_b   1.000
_cell.length_c   1.000
_cell.angle_alpha   90.00
_cell.angle_beta   90.00
_cell.angle_gamma   90.00
#
_symmetry.space_group_name_H-M   'P 1'
#
loop_
_entity.id
_entity.type
_entity.pdbx_description
1 polymer ?
#
loop_
_entity_poly.entity_id
_entity_poly.type
_entity_poly.pdbx_seq_one_letter_code
_entity_poly.pdbx_strand_id
1 'polypeptide(L)'
;MYHLSKAKYRLLEKVSRKGIISALAFDQRGALKRMMAAHQDTEPAPWQIEALKALVSEELTPYASSILLDPEYGLPATKVRDQKSGLLLAYEQTGYDTTTTSRLPDCLVDWSVKRLKEAGAD
;
A
#
# COMPACT_ATOMS: atom_id res chain seq x y z
N MET A 1 17.01 3.23 -25.79
CA MET A 1 15.92 2.25 -25.65
C MET A 1 16.00 1.67 -24.24
N TYR A 2 14.99 1.91 -23.40
CA TYR A 2 14.97 1.43 -22.02
C TYR A 2 14.78 -0.10 -22.00
N HIS A 3 15.62 -0.82 -21.24
CA HIS A 3 15.55 -2.27 -21.12
C HIS A 3 15.00 -2.67 -19.75
N LEU A 4 13.91 -3.46 -19.75
CA LEU A 4 13.36 -4.10 -18.57
C LEU A 4 13.87 -5.54 -18.48
N SER A 5 14.29 -5.97 -17.28
CA SER A 5 14.59 -7.38 -17.06
C SER A 5 13.31 -8.21 -17.16
N LYS A 6 13.42 -9.48 -17.59
CA LYS A 6 12.29 -10.41 -17.67
C LYS A 6 11.55 -10.58 -16.32
N ALA A 7 12.26 -10.39 -15.21
CA ALA A 7 11.66 -10.44 -13.88
C ALA A 7 10.77 -9.19 -13.64
N LYS A 8 11.30 -7.98 -13.87
CA LYS A 8 10.52 -6.74 -13.70
C LYS A 8 9.31 -6.68 -14.64
N TYR A 9 9.46 -7.14 -15.89
CA TYR A 9 8.36 -7.20 -16.84
C TYR A 9 7.19 -8.06 -16.33
N ARG A 10 7.49 -9.28 -15.84
CA ARG A 10 6.46 -10.17 -15.27
C ARG A 10 5.75 -9.58 -14.05
N LEU A 11 6.46 -8.83 -13.22
CA LEU A 11 5.85 -8.15 -12.07
C LEU A 11 4.95 -6.99 -12.51
N LEU A 12 5.37 -6.22 -13.52
CA LEU A 12 4.52 -5.20 -14.14
C LEU A 12 3.25 -5.78 -14.76
N GLU A 13 3.33 -6.98 -15.36
CA GLU A 13 2.15 -7.69 -15.86
C GLU A 13 1.17 -8.06 -14.74
N LYS A 14 1.68 -8.46 -13.56
CA LYS A 14 0.81 -8.79 -12.41
C LYS A 14 0.06 -7.60 -11.84
N VAL A 15 0.63 -6.39 -11.91
CA VAL A 15 -0.02 -5.17 -11.42
C VAL A 15 -0.88 -4.46 -12.47
N SER A 16 -1.05 -5.05 -13.66
CA SER A 16 -1.76 -4.45 -14.78
C SER A 16 -2.81 -5.40 -15.39
N ARG A 17 -3.76 -4.83 -16.14
CA ARG A 17 -4.74 -5.55 -16.95
C ARG A 17 -4.64 -5.04 -18.38
N LYS A 18 -4.28 -5.92 -19.32
CA LYS A 18 -4.07 -5.56 -20.74
C LYS A 18 -3.12 -4.36 -20.92
N GLY A 19 -2.07 -4.28 -20.11
CA GLY A 19 -1.08 -3.20 -20.13
C GLY A 19 -1.50 -1.90 -19.44
N ILE A 20 -2.69 -1.84 -18.84
CA ILE A 20 -3.17 -0.68 -18.07
C ILE A 20 -3.04 -0.98 -16.58
N ILE A 21 -2.41 -0.08 -15.82
CA ILE A 21 -2.36 -0.12 -14.35
C ILE A 21 -3.59 0.62 -13.83
N SER A 22 -4.65 -0.12 -13.53
CA SER A 22 -5.87 0.36 -12.87
C SER A 22 -5.82 -0.01 -11.39
N ALA A 23 -4.82 0.53 -10.68
CA ALA A 23 -4.51 0.21 -9.30
C ALA A 23 -5.38 0.98 -8.30
N LEU A 24 -5.77 0.33 -7.22
CA LEU A 24 -6.41 0.95 -6.05
C LEU A 24 -5.32 1.41 -5.06
N ALA A 25 -5.36 2.66 -4.62
CA ALA A 25 -4.41 3.17 -3.63
C ALA A 25 -5.05 3.28 -2.24
N PHE A 26 -4.54 2.52 -1.27
CA PHE A 26 -5.02 2.55 0.11
C PHE A 26 -3.91 2.43 1.16
N ASP A 27 -2.79 3.11 0.94
CA ASP A 27 -1.61 3.21 1.83
C ASP A 27 -1.67 4.40 2.82
N GLN A 28 -2.80 5.11 2.86
CA GLN A 28 -2.96 6.23 3.79
C GLN A 28 -2.88 5.74 5.24
N ARG A 29 -1.97 6.34 6.00
CA ARG A 29 -1.77 6.11 7.43
C ARG A 29 -2.38 7.27 8.23
N GLY A 30 -1.61 8.34 8.47
CA GLY A 30 -2.06 9.49 9.26
C GLY A 30 -3.29 10.21 8.69
N ALA A 31 -3.47 10.24 7.36
CA ALA A 31 -4.66 10.82 6.74
C ALA A 31 -5.92 9.99 7.05
N LEU A 32 -5.83 8.67 6.98
CA LEU A 32 -6.93 7.77 7.31
C LEU A 32 -7.30 7.87 8.80
N LYS A 33 -6.30 7.93 9.69
CA LYS A 33 -6.52 8.20 11.13
C LYS A 33 -7.31 9.48 11.35
N ARG A 34 -6.95 10.59 10.70
CA ARG A 34 -7.69 11.86 10.82
C ARG A 34 -9.13 11.76 10.31
N MET A 35 -9.35 11.06 9.19
CA MET A 35 -10.69 10.86 8.65
C MET A 35 -11.57 10.05 9.61
N MET A 36 -11.04 8.99 10.21
CA MET A 36 -11.77 8.17 11.18
C MET A 36 -12.06 8.95 12.47
N ALA A 37 -11.07 9.69 13.00
CA ALA A 37 -11.21 10.50 14.20
C ALA A 37 -12.29 11.59 14.10
N ALA A 38 -12.62 12.06 12.90
CA ALA A 38 -13.71 13.01 12.69
C ALA A 38 -15.11 12.43 12.99
N HIS A 39 -15.21 11.11 13.22
CA HIS A 39 -16.46 10.38 13.41
C HIS A 39 -16.50 9.55 14.70
N GLN A 40 -15.56 9.75 15.63
CA GLN A 40 -15.54 9.11 16.96
C GLN A 40 -14.81 9.97 17.99
N ASP A 41 -15.17 9.84 19.27
CA ASP A 41 -14.58 10.64 20.36
C ASP A 41 -13.18 10.17 20.79
N THR A 42 -12.79 8.95 20.40
CA THR A 42 -11.51 8.34 20.75
C THR A 42 -10.56 8.31 19.57
N GLU A 43 -9.25 8.19 19.82
CA GLU A 43 -8.29 7.94 18.74
C GLU A 43 -8.57 6.59 18.05
N PRO A 44 -8.53 6.52 16.71
CA PRO A 44 -8.67 5.24 16.00
C PRO A 44 -7.60 4.24 16.41
N ALA A 45 -8.04 3.12 16.96
CA ALA A 45 -7.16 2.04 17.33
C ALA A 45 -6.57 1.36 16.07
N PRO A 46 -5.33 0.82 16.13
CA PRO A 46 -4.68 0.17 14.98
C PRO A 46 -5.55 -0.89 14.28
N TRP A 47 -6.25 -1.72 15.07
CA TRP A 47 -7.11 -2.78 14.53
C TRP A 47 -8.30 -2.22 13.72
N GLN A 48 -8.80 -1.02 14.03
CA GLN A 48 -9.89 -0.40 13.25
C GLN A 48 -9.38 0.00 11.85
N ILE A 49 -8.14 0.48 11.77
CA ILE A 49 -7.49 0.89 10.52
C ILE A 49 -7.20 -0.35 9.67
N GLU A 50 -6.64 -1.40 10.29
CA GLU A 50 -6.38 -2.69 9.65
C GLU A 50 -7.67 -3.32 9.11
N ALA A 51 -8.75 -3.34 9.91
CA ALA A 51 -10.04 -3.89 9.52
C ALA A 51 -10.63 -3.13 8.31
N LEU A 52 -10.57 -1.80 8.32
CA LEU A 52 -11.05 -1.00 7.19
C LEU A 52 -10.24 -1.26 5.92
N LYS A 53 -8.91 -1.40 6.03
CA LYS A 53 -8.05 -1.79 4.90
C LYS A 53 -8.38 -3.18 4.38
N ALA A 54 -8.65 -4.13 5.27
CA ALA A 54 -9.04 -5.49 4.89
C ALA A 54 -10.37 -5.48 4.12
N LEU A 55 -11.39 -4.78 4.61
CA LEU A 55 -12.68 -4.64 3.93
C LEU A 55 -12.55 -4.04 2.53
N VAL A 56 -11.82 -2.93 2.40
CA VAL A 56 -11.59 -2.29 1.10
C VAL A 56 -10.83 -3.22 0.14
N SER A 57 -9.84 -3.94 0.67
CA SER A 57 -9.08 -4.91 -0.11
C SER A 57 -9.98 -6.04 -0.60
N GLU A 58 -10.74 -6.69 0.28
CA GLU A 58 -11.64 -7.79 -0.07
C GLU A 58 -12.71 -7.38 -1.09
N GLU A 59 -13.39 -6.26 -0.85
CA GLU A 59 -14.55 -5.86 -1.65
C GLU A 59 -14.19 -5.21 -2.99
N LEU A 60 -13.07 -4.48 -3.08
CA LEU A 60 -12.77 -3.66 -4.25
C LEU A 60 -11.66 -4.21 -5.15
N THR A 61 -10.78 -5.07 -4.65
CA THR A 61 -9.69 -5.64 -5.47
C THR A 61 -10.15 -6.54 -6.63
N PRO A 62 -11.33 -7.19 -6.64
CA PRO A 62 -11.83 -7.86 -7.84
C PRO A 62 -11.91 -6.93 -9.07
N TYR A 63 -12.10 -5.62 -8.83
CA TYR A 63 -12.25 -4.61 -9.87
C TYR A 63 -10.95 -3.87 -10.21
N ALA A 64 -9.88 -4.01 -9.40
CA ALA A 64 -8.59 -3.35 -9.60
C ALA A 64 -7.54 -4.30 -10.22
N SER A 65 -6.56 -3.75 -10.94
CA SER A 65 -5.43 -4.56 -11.43
C SER A 65 -4.44 -4.90 -10.32
N SER A 66 -4.34 -4.02 -9.33
CA SER A 66 -3.50 -4.16 -8.16
C SER A 66 -4.00 -3.26 -7.03
N ILE A 67 -3.46 -3.47 -5.83
CA ILE A 67 -3.67 -2.57 -4.69
C ILE A 67 -2.32 -2.13 -4.12
N LEU A 68 -2.21 -0.84 -3.78
CA LEU A 68 -1.12 -0.26 -3.01
C LEU A 68 -1.54 -0.15 -1.54
N LEU A 69 -0.76 -0.75 -0.65
CA LEU A 69 -0.98 -0.76 0.80
C LEU A 69 0.29 -0.31 1.53
N ASP A 70 0.16 0.13 2.77
CA ASP A 70 1.29 0.36 3.66
C ASP A 70 1.61 -0.90 4.49
N PRO A 71 2.88 -1.13 4.84
CA PRO A 71 3.24 -2.29 5.65
C PRO A 71 2.93 -2.14 7.15
N GLU A 72 2.49 -0.96 7.61
CA GLU A 72 2.21 -0.70 9.02
C GLU A 72 0.83 -1.25 9.43
N TYR A 73 -0.21 -0.96 8.63
CA TYR A 73 -1.59 -1.42 8.87
C TYR A 73 -2.15 -2.28 7.73
N GLY A 74 -1.48 -2.34 6.58
CA GLY A 74 -2.00 -2.99 5.37
C GLY A 74 -1.65 -4.47 5.25
N LEU A 75 -0.74 -5.03 6.06
CA LEU A 75 -0.32 -6.43 5.91
C LEU A 75 -1.47 -7.45 6.01
N PRO A 76 -2.43 -7.34 6.94
CA PRO A 76 -3.60 -8.21 6.95
C PRO A 76 -4.43 -8.09 5.67
N ALA A 77 -4.61 -6.85 5.18
CA ALA A 77 -5.36 -6.56 3.95
C ALA A 77 -4.72 -7.19 2.69
N THR A 78 -3.40 -7.39 2.68
CA THR A 78 -2.73 -8.11 1.58
C THR A 78 -3.21 -9.55 1.43
N LYS A 79 -3.69 -10.18 2.51
CA LYS A 79 -4.04 -11.60 2.54
C LYS A 79 -5.46 -11.88 2.03
N VAL A 80 -6.32 -10.87 2.05
CA VAL A 80 -7.73 -10.96 1.64
C VAL A 80 -8.03 -10.32 0.28
N ARG A 81 -7.02 -9.77 -0.41
CA ARG A 81 -7.19 -9.25 -1.76
C ARG A 81 -7.54 -10.36 -2.76
N ASP A 82 -8.22 -9.99 -3.84
CA ASP A 82 -8.49 -10.83 -4.99
C ASP A 82 -7.20 -11.42 -5.56
N GLN A 83 -7.23 -12.72 -5.87
CA GLN A 83 -6.05 -13.47 -6.32
C GLN A 83 -5.49 -12.96 -7.66
N LYS A 84 -6.28 -12.24 -8.46
CA LYS A 84 -5.87 -11.64 -9.73
C LYS A 84 -5.42 -10.18 -9.58
N SER A 85 -5.48 -9.62 -8.37
CA SER A 85 -4.97 -8.28 -8.08
C SER A 85 -3.51 -8.36 -7.60
N GLY A 86 -2.61 -7.69 -8.32
CA GLY A 86 -1.22 -7.52 -7.89
C GLY A 86 -1.10 -6.72 -6.59
N LEU A 87 0.08 -6.71 -5.98
CA LEU A 87 0.33 -6.02 -4.71
C LEU A 87 1.51 -5.05 -4.82
N LEU A 88 1.29 -3.80 -4.43
CA LEU A 88 2.35 -2.83 -4.18
C LEU A 88 2.39 -2.51 -2.68
N LEU A 89 3.59 -2.28 -2.15
CA LEU A 89 3.77 -1.83 -0.77
C LEU A 89 4.54 -0.50 -0.73
N ALA A 90 4.01 0.46 0.02
CA ALA A 90 4.67 1.73 0.30
C ALA A 90 5.97 1.50 1.08
N TYR A 91 6.96 2.37 0.89
CA TYR A 91 8.29 2.20 1.51
C TYR A 91 8.76 3.43 2.28
N GLU A 92 8.17 4.59 2.03
CA GLU A 92 8.46 5.84 2.70
C GLU A 92 7.76 5.95 4.06
N GLN A 93 8.40 6.66 4.98
CA GLN A 93 7.74 7.10 6.21
C GLN A 93 6.58 8.05 5.89
N THR A 94 5.53 8.02 6.71
CA THR A 94 4.42 8.95 6.54
C THR A 94 4.81 10.36 6.94
N GLY A 95 4.45 11.31 6.08
CA GLY A 95 4.63 12.73 6.35
C GLY A 95 6.06 13.20 6.12
N TYR A 96 6.36 14.37 6.64
CA TYR A 96 7.67 14.99 6.63
C TYR A 96 7.76 15.88 7.86
N ASP A 97 8.98 16.13 8.33
CA ASP A 97 9.21 17.09 9.40
C ASP A 97 8.74 18.48 8.96
N THR A 98 7.68 18.99 9.60
CA THR A 98 7.10 20.31 9.31
C THR A 98 7.93 21.46 9.87
N THR A 99 8.96 21.17 10.68
CA THR A 99 9.88 22.18 11.21
C THR A 99 10.95 22.60 10.19
N THR A 100 11.09 21.84 9.09
CA THR A 100 12.06 22.13 8.01
C THR A 100 11.36 22.17 6.64
N THR A 101 11.97 22.85 5.66
CA THR A 101 11.44 22.95 4.30
C THR A 101 11.96 21.86 3.36
N SER A 102 12.93 21.07 3.80
CA SER A 102 13.74 20.19 2.95
C SER A 102 13.02 18.92 2.48
N ARG A 103 11.91 18.51 3.15
CA ARG A 103 11.09 17.33 2.82
C ARG A 103 11.94 16.11 2.41
N LEU A 104 13.01 15.86 3.18
CA LEU A 104 13.95 14.79 2.87
C LEU A 104 13.22 13.44 2.95
N PRO A 105 13.38 12.56 1.96
CA PRO A 105 12.75 11.26 1.98
C PRO A 105 13.42 10.37 3.02
N ASP A 106 12.62 9.64 3.78
CA ASP A 106 13.10 8.59 4.68
C ASP A 106 12.33 7.29 4.45
N CYS A 107 13.05 6.17 4.47
CA CYS A 107 12.46 4.85 4.34
C CYS A 107 11.93 4.39 5.70
N LEU A 108 10.97 3.48 5.69
CA LEU A 108 10.54 2.79 6.90
C LEU A 108 11.73 2.01 7.48
N VAL A 109 12.09 2.33 8.73
CA VAL A 109 13.30 1.84 9.43
C VAL A 109 13.39 0.31 9.43
N ASP A 110 12.25 -0.37 9.61
CA ASP A 110 12.17 -1.83 9.68
C ASP A 110 11.94 -2.52 8.33
N TRP A 111 11.96 -1.79 7.22
CA TRP A 111 11.70 -2.35 5.90
C TRP A 111 12.92 -2.21 4.98
N SER A 112 12.96 -3.09 4.00
CA SER A 112 13.89 -3.01 2.88
C SER A 112 13.19 -3.58 1.65
N VAL A 113 13.71 -3.29 0.45
CA VAL A 113 13.17 -3.88 -0.80
C VAL A 113 13.13 -5.41 -0.72
N LYS A 114 14.10 -6.05 -0.05
CA LYS A 114 14.09 -7.50 0.19
C LYS A 114 12.90 -7.92 1.06
N ARG A 115 12.65 -7.22 2.17
CA ARG A 115 11.53 -7.50 3.09
C ARG A 115 10.17 -7.24 2.42
N LEU A 116 10.03 -6.19 1.60
CA LEU A 116 8.81 -5.90 0.85
C LEU A 116 8.50 -7.03 -0.15
N LYS A 117 9.52 -7.52 -0.85
CA LYS A 117 9.38 -8.68 -1.75
C LYS A 117 9.03 -9.96 -1.00
N GLU A 118 9.62 -10.19 0.18
CA GLU A 118 9.29 -11.33 1.07
C GLU A 118 7.87 -11.24 1.62
N ALA A 119 7.34 -10.03 1.81
CA ALA A 119 5.93 -9.80 2.16
C ALA A 119 4.96 -10.03 0.99
N GLY A 120 5.48 -10.24 -0.22
CA GLY A 120 4.71 -10.60 -1.42
C GLY A 120 4.40 -9.45 -2.36
N ALA A 121 5.07 -8.29 -2.23
CA ALA A 121 4.95 -7.21 -3.20
C ALA A 121 5.50 -7.63 -4.58
N ASP A 122 4.83 -7.19 -5.63
CA ASP A 122 5.18 -7.36 -7.03
C ASP A 122 5.92 -6.12 -7.57
#